data_AF-A0A820Z9V0-F1
#
_entry.id   AF-A0A820Z9V0-F1
#
_cell.length_a   1.000
_cell.length_b   1.000
_cell.length_c   1.000
_cell.angle_alpha   90.00
_cell.angle_beta   90.00
_cell.angle_gamma   90.00
#
_symmetry.space_group_name_H-M   'P 1'
#
loop_
_entity.id
_entity.type
_entity.pdbx_description
1 polymer ?
#
loop_
_entity_poly.entity_id
_entity_poly.type
_entity_poly.pdbx_seq_one_letter_code
_entity_poly.pdbx_strand_id
1 'polypeptide(L)'
;MIISLSLGCGSLLYTLNNPDPATTIRAFCKLRMYILQSTFMMSRWMITIACVDRYASSSSNAGRRRFAHVRIARRVVIIIICIWLLLPLHTLIFYEIRPGGGVCAIIYNRAAALYHSSYTIITGGVFPLTIMLTCILLIRRNLTVKRNLLEKS
;
A
#
# COMPACT_ATOMS: atom_id res chain seq x y z
N MET A 1 8.99 -1.80 0.67
CA MET A 1 9.67 -0.65 1.31
C MET A 1 11.15 -0.61 0.97
N ILE A 2 11.92 -1.69 1.21
CA ILE A 2 13.38 -1.71 0.91
C ILE A 2 13.67 -1.48 -0.58
N ILE A 3 12.94 -2.15 -1.48
CA ILE A 3 13.11 -2.01 -2.94
C ILE A 3 12.78 -0.59 -3.42
N SER A 4 11.76 0.04 -2.84
CA SER A 4 11.35 1.41 -3.18
C SER A 4 12.36 2.44 -2.71
N LEU A 5 12.92 2.23 -1.50
CA LEU A 5 13.97 3.08 -0.92
C LEU A 5 15.27 2.96 -1.72
N SER A 6 15.68 1.75 -2.10
CA SER A 6 16.89 1.56 -2.90
C SER A 6 16.76 2.18 -4.29
N LEU A 7 15.60 2.07 -4.95
CA LEU A 7 15.35 2.73 -6.23
C LEU A 7 15.32 4.26 -6.11
N GLY A 8 14.72 4.79 -5.04
CA GLY A 8 14.68 6.23 -4.78
C GLY A 8 16.07 6.80 -4.49
N CYS A 9 16.76 6.27 -3.48
CA CYS A 9 18.10 6.71 -3.08
C CYS A 9 19.13 6.44 -4.19
N GLY A 10 19.03 5.32 -4.90
CA GLY A 10 19.93 4.99 -6.01
C GLY A 10 19.81 6.00 -7.15
N SER A 11 18.58 6.36 -7.55
CA SER A 11 18.38 7.39 -8.58
C SER A 11 18.88 8.78 -8.15
N LEU A 12 18.74 9.13 -6.86
CA LEU A 12 19.19 10.41 -6.32
C LEU A 12 20.73 10.52 -6.31
N LEU A 13 21.42 9.49 -5.84
CA LEU A 13 22.89 9.45 -5.81
C LEU A 13 23.48 9.46 -7.22
N TYR A 14 22.85 8.75 -8.16
CA TYR A 14 23.29 8.72 -9.55
C TYR A 14 23.15 10.09 -10.25
N THR A 15 22.07 10.81 -9.93
CA THR A 15 21.80 12.15 -10.48
C THR A 15 22.83 13.20 -10.05
N LEU A 16 23.59 12.95 -8.99
CA LEU A 16 24.63 13.87 -8.51
C LEU A 16 25.75 14.08 -9.55
N ASN A 17 26.04 13.05 -10.36
CA ASN A 17 27.11 13.05 -11.37
C ASN A 17 26.61 12.82 -12.81
N ASN A 18 25.33 12.50 -13.01
CA ASN A 18 24.78 12.11 -14.31
C ASN A 18 23.37 12.67 -14.51
N PRO A 19 22.89 12.82 -15.76
CA PRO A 19 21.50 13.17 -16.02
C PRO A 19 20.52 12.14 -15.43
N ASP A 20 19.41 12.61 -14.86
CA ASP A 20 18.47 11.76 -14.12
C ASP A 20 17.87 10.67 -15.04
N PRO A 21 18.10 9.37 -14.74
CA PRO A 21 17.56 8.27 -15.53
C PRO A 21 16.03 8.24 -15.50
N ALA A 22 15.39 8.81 -14.48
CA ALA A 22 13.93 8.92 -14.39
C ALA A 22 13.32 9.92 -15.39
N THR A 23 14.12 10.83 -15.95
CA THR A 23 13.66 11.81 -16.94
C THR A 23 14.29 11.60 -18.31
N THR A 24 15.28 10.70 -18.41
CA THR A 24 16.00 10.39 -19.64
C THR A 24 15.54 9.06 -20.26
N ILE A 25 15.33 8.02 -19.44
CA ILE A 25 15.03 6.67 -19.90
C ILE A 25 13.55 6.36 -19.67
N ARG A 26 12.77 6.24 -20.77
CA ARG A 26 11.32 5.96 -20.72
C ARG A 26 10.98 4.67 -19.95
N ALA A 27 11.74 3.61 -20.19
CA ALA A 27 11.54 2.33 -19.52
C ALA A 27 11.76 2.43 -18.00
N PHE A 28 12.79 3.18 -17.57
CA PHE A 28 13.09 3.37 -16.15
C PHE A 28 12.02 4.23 -15.45
N CYS A 29 11.56 5.31 -16.09
CA CYS A 29 10.42 6.11 -15.64
C CYS A 29 9.17 5.24 -15.37
N LYS A 30 8.75 4.45 -16.37
CA LYS A 30 7.59 3.55 -16.28
C LYS A 30 7.74 2.50 -15.17
N LEU A 31 8.88 1.80 -15.15
CA LEU A 31 9.15 0.75 -14.18
C LEU A 31 9.25 1.28 -12.76
N ARG A 32 9.92 2.42 -12.55
CA ARG A 32 10.04 3.07 -11.25
C ARG A 32 8.67 3.43 -10.69
N MET A 33 7.82 4.08 -11.48
CA MET A 33 6.48 4.47 -11.06
C MET A 33 5.62 3.26 -10.71
N TYR A 34 5.68 2.20 -11.52
CA TYR A 34 5.01 0.94 -11.22
C TYR A 34 5.49 0.33 -9.89
N ILE A 35 6.80 0.13 -9.71
CA ILE A 35 7.34 -0.51 -8.49
C ILE A 35 7.02 0.30 -7.25
N LEU A 36 7.15 1.64 -7.31
CA LEU A 36 6.80 2.52 -6.20
C LEU A 36 5.32 2.37 -5.86
N GLN A 37 4.43 2.54 -6.84
CA GLN A 37 2.99 2.46 -6.63
C GLN A 37 2.57 1.12 -6.03
N SER A 38 2.99 0.01 -6.64
CA SER A 38 2.67 -1.34 -6.16
C SER A 38 3.17 -1.55 -4.73
N THR A 39 4.39 -1.13 -4.43
CA THR A 39 5.00 -1.35 -3.11
C THR A 39 4.35 -0.51 -2.02
N PHE A 40 4.01 0.76 -2.31
CA PHE A 40 3.30 1.63 -1.37
C PHE A 40 1.89 1.14 -1.07
N MET A 41 1.17 0.65 -2.08
CA MET A 41 -0.16 0.10 -1.87
C MET A 41 -0.11 -1.21 -1.10
N MET A 42 0.79 -2.13 -1.48
CA MET A 42 0.99 -3.38 -0.75
C MET A 42 1.31 -3.14 0.72
N SER A 43 2.25 -2.23 1.05
CA SER A 43 2.62 -1.99 2.45
C SER A 43 1.45 -1.47 3.29
N ARG A 44 0.66 -0.53 2.76
CA ARG A 44 -0.52 0.01 3.45
C ARG A 44 -1.57 -1.06 3.73
N TRP A 45 -1.86 -1.91 2.74
CA TRP A 45 -2.85 -2.96 2.89
C TRP A 45 -2.38 -4.10 3.81
N MET A 46 -1.09 -4.44 3.80
CA MET A 46 -0.53 -5.40 4.76
C MET A 46 -0.65 -4.90 6.20
N ILE A 47 -0.35 -3.62 6.45
CA ILE A 47 -0.52 -3.02 7.79
C ILE A 47 -2.01 -3.02 8.19
N THR A 48 -2.89 -2.63 7.27
CA THR A 48 -4.34 -2.59 7.52
C THR A 48 -4.86 -3.96 7.98
N ILE A 49 -4.44 -5.04 7.31
CA ILE A 49 -4.87 -6.38 7.67
C ILE A 49 -4.17 -6.91 8.90
N ALA A 50 -2.93 -6.50 9.17
CA ALA A 50 -2.30 -6.78 10.45
C ALA A 50 -3.11 -6.15 11.61
N CYS A 51 -3.69 -4.94 11.43
CA CYS A 51 -4.60 -4.35 12.42
C CYS A 51 -5.88 -5.18 12.59
N VAL A 52 -6.46 -5.69 11.50
CA VAL A 52 -7.64 -6.57 11.54
C VAL A 52 -7.32 -7.90 12.24
N ASP A 53 -6.16 -8.48 11.98
CA ASP A 53 -5.70 -9.73 12.59
C ASP A 53 -5.48 -9.57 14.10
N ARG A 54 -4.84 -8.47 14.53
CA ARG A 54 -4.69 -8.13 15.95
C ARG A 54 -6.04 -7.90 16.62
N TYR A 55 -6.98 -7.26 15.92
CA TYR A 55 -8.34 -7.10 16.42
C TYR A 55 -9.04 -8.45 16.63
N ALA A 56 -9.01 -9.32 15.61
CA ALA A 56 -9.60 -10.65 15.66
C ALA A 56 -9.00 -11.48 16.81
N SER A 57 -7.70 -11.38 17.04
CA SER A 57 -6.99 -12.02 18.16
C SER A 57 -7.35 -11.47 19.54
N SER A 58 -7.67 -10.17 19.64
CA SER A 58 -8.07 -9.52 20.90
C SER A 58 -9.51 -9.81 21.33
N SER A 59 -10.35 -10.31 20.43
CA SER A 59 -11.76 -10.55 20.70
C SER A 59 -11.97 -11.85 21.46
N SER A 60 -12.84 -11.86 22.46
CA SER A 60 -13.23 -13.06 23.23
C SER A 60 -14.09 -14.05 22.43
N ASN A 61 -14.59 -13.65 21.26
CA ASN A 61 -15.45 -14.49 20.44
C ASN A 61 -14.64 -15.53 19.64
N ALA A 62 -14.91 -16.82 19.89
CA ALA A 62 -14.23 -17.94 19.25
C ALA A 62 -14.28 -17.92 17.71
N GLY A 63 -15.39 -17.44 17.13
CA GLY A 63 -15.53 -17.32 15.67
C GLY A 63 -14.57 -16.31 15.05
N ARG A 64 -14.31 -15.20 15.76
CA ARG A 64 -13.38 -14.15 15.31
C ARG A 64 -11.94 -14.57 15.52
N ARG A 65 -11.67 -15.33 16.59
CA ARG A 65 -10.35 -15.92 16.87
C ARG A 65 -9.96 -16.97 15.81
N ARG A 66 -10.93 -17.68 15.22
CA ARG A 66 -10.69 -18.59 14.08
C ARG A 66 -10.27 -17.86 12.81
N PHE A 67 -10.66 -16.60 12.63
CA PHE A 67 -10.23 -15.76 11.49
C PHE A 67 -8.74 -15.37 11.59
N ALA A 68 -8.21 -15.22 12.81
CA ALA A 68 -6.79 -14.98 13.07
C ALA A 68 -5.90 -16.24 12.90
N HIS A 69 -6.37 -17.25 12.19
CA HIS A 69 -5.59 -18.47 11.94
C HIS A 69 -4.58 -18.23 10.82
N VAL A 70 -3.31 -18.64 11.05
CA VAL A 70 -2.18 -18.41 10.13
C VAL A 70 -2.46 -18.86 8.69
N ARG A 71 -3.21 -19.95 8.50
CA ARG A 71 -3.62 -20.44 7.17
C ARG A 71 -4.49 -19.45 6.39
N ILE A 72 -5.40 -18.75 7.07
CA ILE A 72 -6.28 -17.75 6.45
C ILE A 72 -5.47 -16.49 6.17
N ALA A 73 -4.66 -16.04 7.13
CA ALA A 73 -3.78 -14.90 6.97
C ALA A 73 -2.86 -15.05 5.75
N ARG A 74 -2.23 -16.22 5.56
CA ARG A 74 -1.39 -16.50 4.39
C ARG A 74 -2.17 -16.40 3.06
N ARG A 75 -3.39 -16.93 3.00
CA ARG A 75 -4.23 -16.83 1.78
C ARG A 75 -4.57 -15.37 1.46
N VAL A 76 -4.96 -14.59 2.46
CA VAL A 76 -5.28 -13.17 2.30
C VAL A 76 -4.07 -12.37 1.82
N VAL A 77 -2.90 -12.61 2.40
CA VAL A 77 -1.63 -11.97 1.98
C VAL A 77 -1.32 -12.26 0.52
N ILE A 78 -1.46 -13.52 0.07
CA ILE A 78 -1.21 -13.89 -1.33
C ILE A 78 -2.18 -13.16 -2.27
N ILE A 79 -3.48 -13.16 -1.95
CA ILE A 79 -4.50 -12.49 -2.75
C ILE A 79 -4.18 -11.00 -2.90
N ILE A 80 -3.74 -10.35 -1.83
CA ILE A 80 -3.37 -8.94 -1.81
C ILE A 80 -2.18 -8.68 -2.70
N ILE A 81 -1.11 -9.48 -2.58
CA ILE A 81 0.06 -9.36 -3.44
C ILE A 81 -0.36 -9.45 -4.91
N CYS A 82 -1.17 -10.45 -5.27
CA CYS A 82 -1.65 -10.60 -6.65
C CYS A 82 -2.45 -9.37 -7.13
N ILE A 83 -3.42 -8.91 -6.34
CA ILE A 83 -4.28 -7.76 -6.70
C ILE A 83 -3.44 -6.49 -6.88
N TRP A 84 -2.53 -6.20 -5.95
CA TRP A 84 -1.74 -4.96 -5.99
C TRP A 84 -0.56 -4.99 -6.95
N LEU A 85 -0.21 -6.15 -7.50
CA LEU A 85 0.68 -6.25 -8.67
C LEU A 85 -0.08 -6.05 -9.98
N LEU A 86 -1.30 -6.57 -10.10
CA LEU A 86 -2.08 -6.49 -11.33
C LEU A 86 -2.71 -5.11 -11.56
N LEU A 87 -3.29 -4.49 -10.52
CA LEU A 87 -3.97 -3.21 -10.65
C LEU A 87 -3.10 -2.08 -11.23
N PRO A 88 -1.85 -1.86 -10.78
CA PRO A 88 -1.00 -0.82 -11.34
C PRO A 88 -0.39 -1.16 -12.69
N LEU A 89 -0.70 -2.29 -13.34
CA LEU A 89 -0.18 -2.57 -14.70
C LEU A 89 -0.52 -1.47 -15.72
N HIS A 90 -1.63 -0.77 -15.53
CA HIS A 90 -1.99 0.40 -16.35
C HIS A 90 -0.89 1.48 -16.33
N THR A 91 -0.13 1.62 -15.25
CA THR A 91 0.93 2.64 -15.15
C THR A 91 2.09 2.37 -16.10
N LEU A 92 2.35 1.10 -16.47
CA LEU A 92 3.39 0.76 -17.44
C LEU A 92 3.06 1.26 -18.86
N ILE A 93 1.78 1.42 -19.15
CA ILE A 93 1.29 1.81 -20.48
C ILE A 93 1.15 3.33 -20.57
N PHE A 94 0.52 3.96 -19.57
CA PHE A 94 0.08 5.36 -19.65
C PHE A 94 1.09 6.41 -19.17
N TYR A 95 2.14 6.03 -18.42
CA TYR A 95 3.16 6.99 -17.99
C TYR A 95 4.08 7.35 -19.15
N GLU A 96 4.36 8.63 -19.36
CA GLU A 96 5.28 9.08 -20.41
C GLU A 96 6.18 10.19 -19.88
N ILE A 97 7.30 10.43 -20.54
CA ILE A 97 8.18 11.55 -20.21
C ILE A 97 7.66 12.79 -20.93
N ARG A 98 7.53 13.92 -20.21
CA ARG A 98 7.04 15.17 -20.79
C ARG A 98 7.95 15.64 -21.93
N PRO A 99 7.39 16.04 -23.10
CA PRO A 99 8.18 16.69 -24.13
C PRO A 99 8.76 18.00 -23.56
N GLY A 100 10.09 18.12 -23.56
CA GLY A 100 10.83 19.16 -22.84
C GLY A 100 11.61 18.69 -21.62
N GLY A 101 11.49 17.41 -21.24
CA GLY A 101 12.26 16.78 -20.17
C GLY A 101 11.80 17.16 -18.76
N GLY A 102 12.27 16.42 -17.76
CA GLY A 102 12.16 16.81 -16.35
C GLY A 102 11.04 16.18 -15.53
N VAL A 103 9.99 15.60 -16.12
CA VAL A 103 8.90 14.95 -15.35
C VAL A 103 8.38 13.69 -16.04
N CYS A 104 8.24 12.62 -15.25
CA CYS A 104 7.61 11.34 -15.59
C CYS A 104 6.17 11.34 -15.06
N ALA A 105 5.17 11.44 -15.93
CA ALA A 105 3.76 11.55 -15.54
C ALA A 105 2.80 11.01 -16.61
N ILE A 106 1.52 10.86 -16.26
CA ILE A 106 0.45 10.55 -17.23
C ILE A 106 0.03 11.86 -17.90
N ILE A 107 0.44 12.09 -19.15
CA ILE A 107 0.29 13.40 -19.82
C ILE A 107 -0.76 13.36 -20.93
N TYR A 108 -0.77 12.30 -21.73
CA TYR A 108 -1.61 12.21 -22.93
C TYR A 108 -3.04 11.76 -22.65
N ASN A 109 -3.28 11.11 -21.50
CA ASN A 109 -4.58 10.54 -21.19
C ASN A 109 -5.12 11.05 -19.85
N ARG A 110 -6.02 12.04 -19.92
CA ARG A 110 -6.68 12.62 -18.73
C ARG A 110 -7.54 11.61 -17.99
N ALA A 111 -8.20 10.69 -18.70
CA ALA A 111 -9.01 9.65 -18.06
C ALA A 111 -8.15 8.68 -17.24
N ALA A 112 -6.99 8.28 -17.77
CA ALA A 112 -6.03 7.45 -17.05
C ALA A 112 -5.43 8.17 -15.83
N ALA A 113 -5.14 9.48 -15.95
CA ALA A 113 -4.67 10.29 -14.84
C ALA A 113 -5.73 10.39 -13.72
N LEU A 114 -6.99 10.68 -14.07
CA LEU A 114 -8.10 10.73 -13.12
C LEU A 114 -8.32 9.39 -12.44
N TYR A 115 -8.33 8.29 -13.19
CA TYR A 115 -8.43 6.94 -12.65
C TYR A 115 -7.31 6.64 -11.65
N HIS A 116 -6.05 6.95 -12.01
CA HIS A 116 -4.91 6.72 -11.14
C HIS A 116 -5.00 7.53 -9.84
N SER A 117 -5.38 8.81 -9.93
CA SER A 117 -5.56 9.68 -8.76
C SER A 117 -6.72 9.23 -7.87
N SER A 118 -7.89 8.94 -8.45
CA SER A 118 -9.07 8.51 -7.70
C SER A 118 -8.83 7.19 -6.99
N TYR A 119 -8.25 6.21 -7.69
CA TYR A 119 -7.87 4.92 -7.13
C TYR A 119 -6.89 5.10 -5.96
N THR A 120 -5.82 5.87 -6.16
CA THR A 120 -4.77 6.08 -5.14
C THR A 120 -5.34 6.73 -3.88
N ILE A 121 -6.22 7.73 -4.01
CA ILE A 121 -6.83 8.41 -2.86
C ILE A 121 -7.78 7.48 -2.12
N ILE A 122 -8.67 6.83 -2.85
CA ILE A 122 -9.72 5.98 -2.27
C ILE A 122 -9.07 4.76 -1.61
N THR A 123 -8.34 3.96 -2.38
CA THR A 123 -7.83 2.68 -1.91
C THR A 123 -6.52 2.79 -1.15
N GLY A 124 -5.75 3.85 -1.37
CA GLY A 124 -4.50 4.10 -0.64
C GLY A 124 -4.70 4.96 0.60
N GLY A 125 -5.68 5.85 0.62
CA GLY A 125 -5.94 6.78 1.72
C GLY A 125 -7.16 6.39 2.53
N VAL A 126 -8.35 6.59 1.96
CA VAL A 126 -9.62 6.53 2.70
C VAL A 126 -9.87 5.15 3.32
N PHE A 127 -9.84 4.09 2.50
CA PHE A 127 -10.16 2.74 2.98
C PHE A 127 -9.19 2.23 4.06
N PRO A 128 -7.85 2.25 3.85
CA PRO A 128 -6.89 1.80 4.87
C PRO A 128 -7.05 2.55 6.19
N LEU A 129 -7.20 3.88 6.14
CA LEU A 129 -7.32 4.70 7.34
C LEU A 129 -8.60 4.40 8.12
N THR A 130 -9.75 4.30 7.44
CA THR A 130 -11.02 3.96 8.11
C THR A 130 -10.98 2.59 8.79
N ILE A 131 -10.40 1.58 8.12
CA ILE A 131 -10.26 0.23 8.69
C ILE A 131 -9.30 0.25 9.88
N MET A 132 -8.14 0.92 9.76
CA MET A 132 -7.20 1.01 10.88
C MET A 132 -7.80 1.73 12.08
N LEU A 133 -8.49 2.86 11.88
CA LEU A 133 -9.13 3.61 12.95
C LEU A 133 -10.19 2.77 13.66
N THR A 134 -11.07 2.11 12.91
CA THR A 134 -12.09 1.23 13.48
C THR A 134 -11.47 0.07 14.25
N CYS A 135 -10.45 -0.61 13.69
CA CYS A 135 -9.73 -1.67 14.38
C CYS A 135 -9.08 -1.19 15.69
N ILE A 136 -8.42 -0.03 15.70
CA ILE A 136 -7.78 0.51 16.91
C ILE A 136 -8.81 0.79 17.99
N LEU A 137 -9.93 1.44 17.66
CA LEU A 137 -11.00 1.73 18.62
C LEU A 137 -11.57 0.44 19.23
N LEU A 138 -11.80 -0.58 18.39
CA LEU A 138 -12.33 -1.87 18.82
C LEU A 138 -11.32 -2.65 19.68
N ILE A 139 -10.03 -2.62 19.34
CA ILE A 139 -8.96 -3.22 20.16
C ILE A 139 -8.91 -2.55 21.52
N ARG A 140 -8.94 -1.22 21.58
CA ARG A 140 -8.94 -0.47 22.85
C ARG A 140 -10.13 -0.87 23.72
N ARG A 141 -11.33 -0.95 23.13
CA ARG A 141 -12.53 -1.39 23.85
C ARG A 141 -12.37 -2.81 24.43
N ASN A 142 -11.88 -3.75 23.63
CA ASN A 142 -11.65 -5.14 24.09
C ASN A 142 -10.64 -5.20 25.25
N LEU A 143 -9.55 -4.43 25.17
CA LEU A 143 -8.52 -4.39 26.21
C LEU A 143 -9.05 -3.75 27.50
N THR A 144 -9.80 -2.65 27.42
CA THR A 144 -10.41 -2.01 28.61
C THR A 144 -11.38 -2.95 29.31
N VAL A 145 -12.26 -3.64 28.56
CA VAL A 145 -13.19 -4.63 29.13
C VAL A 145 -12.42 -5.75 29.83
N LYS A 146 -11.37 -6.29 29.20
CA LYS A 146 -10.56 -7.35 29.80
C LYS A 146 -9.86 -6.90 31.09
N ARG A 147 -9.34 -5.67 31.13
CA ARG A 147 -8.70 -5.12 32.33
C ARG A 147 -9.69 -4.97 33.49
N ASN A 148 -10.88 -4.44 33.23
CA ASN A 148 -11.91 -4.26 34.27
C ASN A 148 -12.44 -5.61 34.82
N LEU A 149 -12.38 -6.68 34.03
CA LEU A 149 -12.73 -8.03 34.50
C LEU A 149 -11.65 -8.60 35.43
N LEU A 150 -10.37 -8.28 35.20
CA LEU A 150 -9.28 -8.71 36.07
C LEU A 150 -9.24 -7.95 37.40
N GLU A 151 -9.58 -6.66 37.41
CA GLU A 151 -9.66 -5.85 38.63
C GLU A 151 -10.85 -6.25 39.55
N LYS A 152 -11.80 -7.06 39.05
CA LYS A 152 -12.98 -7.54 39.80
C LYS A 152 -12.88 -9.00 40.28
N SER A 153 -11.82 -9.72 39.91
CA SER A 153 -11.57 -11.12 40.33
C SER A 153 -10.60 -11.19 41.49
#